data_AF-A0A8D8WN22-F1
#
_entry.id   AF-A0A8D8WN22-F1
#
_cell.length_a   1.000
_cell.length_b   1.000
_cell.length_c   1.000
_cell.angle_alpha   90.00
_cell.angle_beta   90.00
_cell.angle_gamma   90.00
#
_symmetry.space_group_name_H-M   'P 1'
#
loop_
_entity.id
_entity.type
_entity.pdbx_description
1 polymer ?
#
loop_
_entity_poly.entity_id
_entity_poly.type
_entity_poly.pdbx_seq_one_letter_code
_entity_poly.pdbx_strand_id
1 'polypeptide(L)'
;MQRGGSQARLQILHRTKSFSVLQLVDAMTSALTSYYERRILNCVDNRAQAWESKYYMPPDKIQGLECTQTNEAEYSVKHEKGEECVVNHEIGACTCPQSIDGTLCKHHHGIGSAK
;
A
#
# COMPACT_ATOMS: atom_id res chain seq x y z
N MET A 1 4.75 -23.58 -5.82
CA MET A 1 5.89 -22.68 -5.48
C MET A 1 6.40 -22.05 -6.77
N GLN A 2 6.19 -20.76 -7.01
CA GLN A 2 6.95 -19.95 -7.97
C GLN A 2 6.73 -18.47 -7.59
N ARG A 3 7.74 -17.85 -6.98
CA ARG A 3 7.76 -16.44 -6.55
C ARG A 3 8.37 -15.61 -7.70
N GLY A 4 7.53 -15.07 -8.58
CA GLY A 4 7.99 -14.37 -9.79
C GLY A 4 7.89 -12.84 -9.79
N GLY A 5 7.34 -12.21 -8.74
CA GLY A 5 6.96 -10.78 -8.81
C GLY A 5 7.93 -9.77 -8.19
N SER A 6 8.84 -10.19 -7.30
CA SER A 6 9.57 -9.23 -6.43
C SER A 6 10.97 -8.81 -6.93
N GLN A 7 11.56 -9.50 -7.91
CA GLN A 7 12.92 -9.17 -8.36
C GLN A 7 13.02 -7.97 -9.31
N ALA A 8 11.96 -7.66 -10.09
CA ALA A 8 12.05 -6.62 -11.11
C ALA A 8 12.24 -5.20 -10.54
N ARG A 9 11.63 -4.90 -9.39
CA ARG A 9 11.71 -3.57 -8.75
C ARG A 9 13.08 -3.28 -8.13
N LEU A 10 13.72 -4.30 -7.56
CA LEU A 10 15.04 -4.14 -6.97
C LEU A 10 16.12 -4.02 -8.04
N GLN A 11 16.03 -4.74 -9.16
CA GLN A 11 17.08 -4.68 -10.19
C GLN A 11 17.20 -3.32 -10.91
N ILE A 12 16.10 -2.59 -11.10
CA ILE A 12 16.14 -1.27 -11.77
C ILE A 12 16.87 -0.26 -10.87
N LEU A 13 16.57 -0.26 -9.57
CA LEU A 13 17.22 0.62 -8.60
C LEU A 13 18.62 0.16 -8.21
N HIS A 14 18.94 -1.13 -8.25
CA HIS A 14 20.30 -1.62 -7.98
C HIS A 14 21.31 -1.21 -9.06
N ARG A 15 20.83 -0.79 -10.25
CA ARG A 15 21.65 -0.22 -11.32
C ARG A 15 21.98 1.27 -11.12
N THR A 16 21.34 1.97 -10.19
CA THR A 16 21.63 3.41 -9.93
C THR A 16 22.98 3.64 -9.25
N LYS A 17 23.55 2.62 -8.61
CA LYS A 17 24.91 2.69 -8.05
C LYS A 17 25.99 2.79 -9.14
N SER A 18 25.67 2.49 -10.40
CA SER A 18 26.61 2.48 -11.54
C SER A 18 26.33 3.55 -12.60
N PHE A 19 25.31 4.40 -12.43
CA PHE A 19 25.00 5.44 -13.42
C PHE A 19 25.70 6.75 -13.09
N SER A 20 26.29 7.38 -14.10
CA SER A 20 26.68 8.80 -14.04
C SER A 20 25.43 9.66 -13.79
N VAL A 21 25.57 10.82 -13.15
CA VAL A 21 24.45 11.72 -12.81
C VAL A 21 23.57 12.01 -14.03
N LEU A 22 24.17 12.19 -15.21
CA LEU A 22 23.44 12.42 -16.47
C LEU A 22 22.58 11.22 -16.89
N GLN A 23 23.08 9.99 -16.71
CA GLN A 23 22.35 8.77 -17.03
C GLN A 23 21.21 8.52 -16.03
N LEU A 24 21.38 8.94 -14.78
CA LEU A 24 20.29 8.90 -13.79
C LEU A 24 19.18 9.88 -14.17
N VAL A 25 19.53 11.11 -14.56
CA VAL A 25 18.55 12.11 -15.00
C VAL A 25 17.79 11.62 -16.22
N ASP A 26 18.49 11.12 -17.25
CA ASP A 26 17.85 10.55 -18.44
C ASP A 26 16.95 9.35 -18.08
N ALA A 27 17.41 8.40 -17.26
CA ALA A 27 16.57 7.29 -16.82
C ALA A 27 15.31 7.75 -16.04
N MET A 28 15.42 8.82 -15.24
CA MET A 28 14.30 9.39 -14.51
C MET A 28 13.31 10.13 -15.43
N THR A 29 13.79 10.84 -16.45
CA THR A 29 12.94 11.67 -17.31
C THR A 29 12.37 10.91 -18.50
N SER A 30 13.11 9.97 -19.10
CA SER A 30 12.69 9.26 -20.31
C SER A 30 12.13 7.87 -20.00
N ALA A 31 12.89 7.02 -19.30
CA ALA A 31 12.52 5.63 -19.08
C ALA A 31 11.36 5.48 -18.07
N LEU A 32 11.39 6.26 -16.98
CA LEU A 32 10.31 6.23 -15.97
C LEU A 32 9.01 6.84 -16.50
N THR A 33 9.08 7.94 -17.25
CA THR A 33 7.91 8.55 -17.90
C THR A 33 7.24 7.56 -18.85
N SER A 34 8.01 6.98 -19.78
CA SER A 34 7.52 5.97 -20.72
C SER A 34 6.97 4.71 -20.02
N TYR A 35 7.49 4.38 -18.84
CA TYR A 35 6.98 3.27 -18.02
C TYR A 35 5.62 3.60 -17.40
N TYR A 36 5.47 4.79 -16.81
CA TYR A 36 4.21 5.20 -16.19
C TYR A 36 3.11 5.49 -17.21
N GLU A 37 3.43 6.05 -18.38
CA GLU A 37 2.46 6.21 -19.49
C GLU A 37 1.88 4.87 -19.93
N ARG A 38 2.74 3.89 -20.23
CA ARG A 38 2.31 2.52 -20.55
C ARG A 38 1.49 1.90 -19.42
N ARG A 39 1.82 2.22 -18.16
CA ARG A 39 1.07 1.73 -17.01
C ARG A 39 -0.33 2.33 -16.93
N ILE A 40 -0.47 3.64 -17.17
CA ILE A 40 -1.78 4.30 -17.21
C ILE A 40 -2.62 3.73 -18.36
N LEU A 41 -2.05 3.57 -19.55
CA LEU A 41 -2.74 2.95 -20.69
C LEU A 41 -3.19 1.53 -20.38
N ASN A 42 -2.33 0.70 -19.77
CA ASN A 42 -2.72 -0.64 -19.34
C ASN A 42 -3.85 -0.65 -18.30
N CYS A 43 -3.90 0.34 -17.39
CA CYS A 43 -5.03 0.50 -16.47
C CYS A 43 -6.33 0.83 -17.19
N VAL A 44 -6.28 1.73 -18.19
CA VAL A 44 -7.45 2.11 -19.01
C VAL A 44 -7.94 0.92 -19.84
N ASP A 45 -7.03 0.16 -20.44
CA ASP A 45 -7.35 -1.00 -21.27
C ASP A 45 -7.82 -2.23 -20.45
N ASN A 46 -7.96 -2.10 -19.13
CA ASN A 46 -8.30 -3.18 -18.19
C ASN A 46 -7.36 -4.40 -18.29
N ARG A 47 -6.16 -4.17 -18.83
CA ARG A 47 -5.06 -5.15 -18.94
C ARG A 47 -4.04 -4.99 -17.82
N ALA A 48 -4.27 -4.06 -16.89
CA ALA A 48 -3.50 -3.97 -15.68
C ALA A 48 -3.57 -5.33 -14.98
N GLN A 49 -2.47 -6.08 -15.05
CA GLN A 49 -2.26 -7.18 -14.12
C GLN A 49 -2.57 -6.64 -12.74
N ALA A 50 -3.44 -7.32 -11.99
CA ALA A 50 -3.74 -7.01 -10.62
C ALA A 50 -2.45 -7.21 -9.80
N TRP A 51 -1.55 -6.25 -9.87
CA TRP A 51 -0.42 -6.15 -8.97
C TRP A 51 -1.03 -5.70 -7.65
N GLU A 52 -1.51 -6.68 -6.88
CA GLU A 52 -1.89 -6.45 -5.49
C GLU A 52 -0.72 -5.74 -4.84
N SER A 53 -0.94 -4.47 -4.48
CA SER A 53 0.08 -3.75 -3.75
C SER A 53 0.35 -4.55 -2.48
N LYS A 54 1.57 -4.49 -1.93
CA LYS A 54 1.81 -5.10 -0.60
C LYS A 54 0.92 -4.51 0.49
N TYR A 55 0.28 -3.37 0.21
CA TYR A 55 -0.69 -2.68 1.04
C TYR A 55 -2.13 -2.90 0.54
N TYR A 56 -2.35 -3.78 -0.43
CA TYR A 56 -3.69 -4.14 -0.88
C TYR A 56 -4.19 -5.23 0.06
N MET A 57 -5.27 -4.93 0.75
CA MET A 57 -5.95 -5.90 1.60
C MET A 57 -7.27 -6.29 0.92
N PRO A 58 -7.52 -7.58 0.67
CA PRO A 58 -8.79 -8.03 0.08
C PRO A 58 -9.97 -7.60 0.95
N PRO A 59 -11.10 -7.18 0.35
CA PRO A 59 -12.27 -6.70 1.10
C PRO A 59 -12.83 -7.75 2.06
N ASP A 60 -12.71 -9.05 1.75
CA ASP A 60 -13.14 -10.15 2.63
C ASP A 60 -12.44 -10.14 4.00
N LYS A 61 -11.22 -9.59 4.09
CA LYS A 61 -10.45 -9.51 5.34
C LYS A 61 -10.76 -8.25 6.16
N ILE A 62 -11.53 -7.32 5.60
CA ILE A 62 -11.92 -6.04 6.21
C ILE A 62 -13.35 -6.12 6.79
N GLN A 63 -14.10 -7.18 6.47
CA GLN A 63 -15.46 -7.40 6.98
C GLN A 63 -15.49 -7.60 8.51
N GLY A 64 -16.61 -7.22 9.13
CA GLY A 64 -16.83 -7.38 10.58
C GLY A 64 -16.13 -6.35 11.47
N LEU A 65 -15.81 -5.18 10.92
CA LEU A 65 -15.22 -4.04 11.62
C LEU A 65 -16.26 -2.93 11.80
N GLU A 66 -16.59 -2.59 13.05
CA GLU A 66 -17.35 -1.38 13.37
C GLU A 66 -16.37 -0.26 13.69
N CYS A 67 -16.37 0.79 12.86
CA CYS A 67 -15.49 1.95 13.04
C CYS A 67 -16.31 3.14 13.55
N THR A 68 -16.00 3.62 14.75
CA THR A 68 -16.57 4.85 15.30
C THR A 68 -15.49 5.91 15.41
N GLN A 69 -15.74 7.07 14.80
CA GLN A 69 -14.83 8.20 14.91
C GLN A 69 -14.95 8.82 16.31
N THR A 70 -13.85 8.83 17.05
CA THR A 70 -13.79 9.43 18.40
C THR A 70 -13.27 10.86 18.33
N ASN A 71 -12.31 11.11 17.44
CA ASN A 71 -11.70 12.42 17.22
C ASN A 71 -11.38 12.63 15.73
N GLU A 72 -10.93 13.82 15.32
CA GLU A 72 -10.55 14.08 13.92
C GLU A 72 -9.45 13.13 13.42
N ALA A 73 -8.48 12.83 14.29
CA ALA A 73 -7.34 11.96 13.99
C ALA A 73 -7.54 10.49 14.43
N GLU A 74 -8.51 10.20 15.31
CA GLU A 74 -8.62 8.92 16.02
C GLU A 74 -9.95 8.22 15.79
N TYR A 75 -9.86 6.92 15.49
CA TYR A 75 -10.98 6.03 15.27
C TYR A 75 -10.89 4.88 16.25
N SER A 76 -11.99 4.60 16.94
CA SER A 76 -12.14 3.32 17.62
C SER A 76 -12.69 2.28 16.65
N VAL A 77 -12.05 1.12 16.59
CA VAL A 77 -12.42 0.02 15.71
C VAL A 77 -12.69 -1.23 16.55
N LYS A 78 -13.94 -1.69 16.51
CA LYS A 78 -14.40 -2.89 17.21
C LYS A 78 -14.52 -4.08 16.27
N HIS A 79 -14.02 -5.23 16.72
CA HIS A 79 -14.27 -6.53 16.09
C HIS A 79 -15.57 -7.12 16.62
N GLU A 80 -16.24 -7.94 15.81
CA GLU A 80 -17.40 -8.75 16.23
C GLU A 80 -17.11 -9.62 17.47
N LYS A 81 -15.83 -9.96 17.71
CA LYS A 81 -15.37 -10.72 18.88
C LYS A 81 -15.17 -9.88 20.15
N GLY A 82 -15.48 -8.59 20.12
CA GLY A 82 -15.39 -7.69 21.28
C GLY A 82 -14.02 -7.06 21.53
N GLU A 83 -13.03 -7.33 20.67
CA GLU A 83 -11.73 -6.65 20.74
C GLU A 83 -11.86 -5.24 20.15
N GLU A 84 -11.51 -4.22 20.94
CA GLU A 84 -11.48 -2.82 20.54
C GLU A 84 -10.04 -2.36 20.35
N CYS A 85 -9.77 -1.67 19.25
CA CYS A 85 -8.46 -1.08 18.96
C CYS A 85 -8.63 0.38 18.57
N VAL A 86 -7.68 1.22 18.95
CA VAL A 86 -7.64 2.62 18.54
C VAL A 86 -6.68 2.75 17.37
N VAL A 87 -7.10 3.48 16.35
CA VAL A 87 -6.30 3.83 15.19
C VAL A 87 -6.17 5.34 15.13
N ASN A 88 -4.94 5.84 15.08
CA ASN A 88 -4.67 7.23 14.76
C ASN A 88 -4.20 7.31 13.31
N HIS A 89 -5.05 7.89 12.46
CA HIS A 89 -4.81 8.00 11.02
C HIS A 89 -3.67 8.98 10.68
N GLU A 90 -3.51 10.06 11.43
CA GLU A 90 -2.49 11.09 11.12
C GLU A 90 -1.07 10.56 11.24
N ILE A 91 -0.82 9.75 12.27
CA ILE A 91 0.49 9.13 12.51
C ILE A 91 0.58 7.70 11.97
N GLY A 92 -0.49 7.17 11.38
CA GLY A 92 -0.54 5.81 10.85
C GLY A 92 -0.36 4.72 11.91
N ALA A 93 -0.74 4.99 13.16
CA ALA A 93 -0.56 4.07 14.29
C ALA A 93 -1.86 3.33 14.62
N CYS A 94 -1.74 2.08 15.06
CA CYS A 94 -2.84 1.32 15.64
C CYS A 94 -2.36 0.67 16.95
N THR A 95 -3.26 0.46 17.91
CA THR A 95 -2.94 -0.22 19.18
C THR A 95 -2.95 -1.74 19.08
N CYS A 96 -3.25 -2.31 17.91
CA CYS A 96 -3.29 -3.76 17.75
C CYS A 96 -1.87 -4.36 17.72
N PRO A 97 -1.67 -5.63 18.13
CA PRO A 97 -0.36 -6.26 18.12
C PRO A 97 0.30 -6.32 16.74
N GLN A 98 -0.49 -6.25 15.65
CA GLN A 98 0.02 -6.34 14.28
C GLN A 98 0.65 -5.04 13.76
N SER A 99 0.40 -3.89 14.39
CA SER A 99 1.01 -2.62 13.99
C SER A 99 2.32 -2.32 14.72
N ILE A 100 2.78 -3.19 15.62
CA ILE A 100 4.04 -3.04 16.35
C ILE A 100 5.23 -2.91 15.39
N ASP A 101 5.21 -3.64 14.27
CA ASP A 101 6.27 -3.59 13.25
C ASP A 101 6.16 -2.39 12.29
N GLY A 102 5.25 -1.44 12.56
CA GLY A 102 4.99 -0.29 11.68
C GLY A 102 4.22 -0.64 10.40
N THR A 103 3.62 -1.84 10.34
CA THR A 103 2.80 -2.27 9.21
C THR A 103 1.35 -1.80 9.34
N LEU A 104 0.74 -1.41 8.22
CA LEU A 104 -0.70 -1.11 8.14
C LEU A 104 -1.52 -2.38 8.37
N CYS A 105 -2.19 -2.46 9.51
CA CYS A 105 -3.09 -3.55 9.87
C CYS A 105 -4.46 -3.43 9.17
N LYS A 106 -5.33 -4.44 9.35
CA LYS A 106 -6.70 -4.43 8.82
C LYS A 106 -7.53 -3.24 9.27
N HIS A 107 -7.30 -2.73 10.48
CA HIS A 107 -8.03 -1.60 11.03
C HIS A 107 -7.77 -0.30 10.26
N HIS A 108 -6.52 -0.08 9.82
CA HIS A 108 -6.16 1.05 8.95
C HIS A 108 -6.92 1.02 7.61
N HIS A 109 -7.11 -0.17 7.04
CA HIS A 109 -7.84 -0.35 5.79
C HIS A 109 -9.36 -0.23 5.98
N GLY A 110 -9.88 -0.67 7.13
CA GLY A 110 -11.29 -0.55 7.49
C GLY A 110 -11.76 0.90 7.57
N ILE A 111 -10.98 1.77 8.20
CA ILE A 111 -11.31 3.21 8.27
C ILE A 111 -11.32 3.86 6.89
N GLY A 112 -10.37 3.46 6.01
CA GLY A 112 -10.33 3.95 4.63
C GLY A 112 -11.50 3.48 3.76
N SER A 113 -12.17 2.38 4.13
CA SER A 113 -13.30 1.80 3.39
C SER A 113 -14.67 2.21 3.94
N ALA A 114 -14.71 2.82 5.13
CA ALA A 114 -15.94 3.23 5.81
C ALA A 114 -16.42 4.65 5.46
N LYS A 115 -15.85 5.27 4.41
CA LYS A 115 -16.27 6.58 3.89
C LYS A 115 -17.23 6.44 2.71
#